data_AF-A0A1B8AHE2-F1
#
_entry.id   AF-A0A1B8AHE2-F1
#
_cell.length_a   1.000
_cell.length_b   1.000
_cell.length_c   1.000
_cell.angle_alpha   90.00
_cell.angle_beta   90.00
_cell.angle_gamma   90.00
#
_symmetry.space_group_name_H-M   'P 1'
#
loop_
_entity.id
_entity.type
_entity.pdbx_description
1 polymer ?
#
loop_
_entity_poly.entity_id
_entity_poly.type
_entity_poly.pdbx_seq_one_letter_code
_entity_poly.pdbx_strand_id
1 'polypeptide(L)'
;MSEFINQMIKDVWGPPRGTKLEPGGRKNPNNHQHYRKWGFTIYRTYYSKESDEHWQSLLYSLRHQTKLAFNAYEDDEEIDEDDRRKLQELFHLDSRDDPSVLDGLDVRGLRAFCNAELFKETKVIERGTIKLRVRTRPSEGQGMADYVFDFVLLADEAVLKDIERGEFIVKAVSLLWDNDLGWGWMRIPTGYLLDLWIFLMLHDDRTEYCLYIRGPEKDLEDHIWFAATGLDHTGGCSEIRHWRHYSTQKEDAHGQYPPDEFDALIEEAEMLSSSTQ
;
A
#
# COMPACT_ATOMS: atom_id res chain seq x y z
N MET A 1 -9.19 -9.65 -12.17
CA MET A 1 -8.20 -9.75 -11.08
C MET A 1 -6.79 -9.92 -11.62
N SER A 2 -6.55 -10.85 -12.55
CA SER A 2 -5.30 -11.02 -13.31
C SER A 2 -4.85 -9.76 -14.05
N GLU A 3 -5.81 -8.94 -14.46
CA GLU A 3 -5.59 -7.60 -15.01
C GLU A 3 -4.77 -6.69 -14.08
N PHE A 4 -4.90 -6.80 -12.75
CA PHE A 4 -4.16 -5.96 -11.80
C PHE A 4 -2.68 -6.32 -11.75
N ILE A 5 -2.33 -7.60 -11.76
CA ILE A 5 -0.93 -8.02 -11.87
C ILE A 5 -0.33 -7.54 -13.20
N ASN A 6 -1.11 -7.68 -14.28
CA ASN A 6 -0.75 -7.17 -15.61
C ASN A 6 -0.61 -5.64 -15.66
N GLN A 7 -1.39 -4.91 -14.86
CA GLN A 7 -1.31 -3.47 -14.73
C GLN A 7 -0.11 -3.06 -13.86
N MET A 8 0.11 -3.72 -12.72
CA MET A 8 1.27 -3.50 -11.85
C MET A 8 2.58 -3.61 -12.63
N ILE A 9 2.75 -4.66 -13.47
CA ILE A 9 3.98 -4.82 -14.26
C ILE A 9 4.15 -3.69 -15.30
N LYS A 10 3.05 -3.12 -15.82
CA LYS A 10 3.12 -1.95 -16.71
C LYS A 10 3.51 -0.70 -15.93
N ASP A 11 3.01 -0.52 -14.70
CA ASP A 11 3.25 0.67 -13.88
C ASP A 11 4.70 0.72 -13.37
N VAL A 12 5.27 -0.43 -13.00
CA VAL A 12 6.69 -0.50 -12.62
C VAL A 12 7.62 -0.42 -13.83
N TRP A 13 7.11 -0.67 -15.04
CA TRP A 13 7.86 -0.51 -16.29
C TRP A 13 7.78 0.92 -16.82
N GLY A 14 8.74 1.77 -16.44
CA GLY A 14 8.67 3.21 -16.68
C GLY A 14 9.83 3.80 -17.47
N PRO A 15 10.13 3.36 -18.71
CA PRO A 15 11.18 3.96 -19.53
C PRO A 15 10.88 5.44 -19.82
N PRO A 16 11.86 6.36 -19.72
CA PRO A 16 11.66 7.75 -20.09
C PRO A 16 11.16 7.90 -21.53
N ARG A 17 10.29 8.88 -21.78
CA ARG A 17 9.78 9.14 -23.13
C ARG A 17 10.94 9.38 -24.11
N GLY A 18 10.90 8.72 -25.26
CA GLY A 18 11.94 8.83 -26.30
C GLY A 18 13.16 7.93 -26.07
N THR A 19 13.18 7.11 -25.01
CA THR A 19 14.21 6.07 -24.82
C THR A 19 14.15 5.07 -25.96
N LYS A 20 15.28 4.82 -26.62
CA LYS A 20 15.41 3.71 -27.57
C LYS A 20 15.50 2.40 -26.79
N LEU A 21 14.51 1.54 -26.97
CA LEU A 21 14.49 0.22 -26.36
C LEU A 21 15.13 -0.80 -27.31
N GLU A 22 15.90 -1.72 -26.76
CA GLU A 22 16.37 -2.88 -27.50
C GLU A 22 15.19 -3.79 -27.88
N PRO A 23 15.27 -4.55 -29.00
CA PRO A 23 14.22 -5.46 -29.43
C PRO A 23 13.77 -6.42 -28.33
N GLY A 24 12.47 -6.69 -28.21
CA GLY A 24 11.91 -7.52 -27.13
C GLY A 24 11.36 -6.73 -25.94
N GLY A 25 11.46 -5.39 -25.95
CA GLY A 25 10.76 -4.53 -25.01
C GLY A 25 11.11 -4.82 -23.56
N ARG A 26 10.10 -4.92 -22.67
CA ARG A 26 10.31 -5.14 -21.23
C ARG A 26 10.91 -6.51 -20.88
N LYS A 27 10.79 -7.49 -21.78
CA LYS A 27 11.34 -8.85 -21.62
C LYS A 27 12.82 -8.96 -22.00
N ASN A 28 13.39 -7.91 -22.60
CA ASN A 28 14.81 -7.89 -22.92
C ASN A 28 15.63 -7.47 -21.68
N PRO A 29 16.60 -8.29 -21.23
CA PRO A 29 17.48 -7.98 -20.10
C PRO A 29 18.19 -6.62 -20.20
N ASN A 30 18.56 -6.19 -21.41
CA ASN A 30 19.24 -4.90 -21.63
C ASN A 30 18.34 -3.71 -21.32
N ASN A 31 17.03 -3.89 -21.33
CA ASN A 31 16.08 -2.84 -20.99
C ASN A 31 15.69 -2.88 -19.49
N HIS A 32 16.14 -3.86 -18.70
CA HIS A 32 15.70 -4.04 -17.30
C HIS A 32 16.00 -2.86 -16.37
N GLN A 33 16.96 -2.01 -16.73
CA GLN A 33 17.26 -0.75 -16.03
C GLN A 33 16.06 0.24 -15.99
N HIS A 34 15.02 0.00 -16.78
CA HIS A 34 13.81 0.82 -16.81
C HIS A 34 12.70 0.33 -15.88
N TYR A 35 12.89 -0.82 -15.20
CA TYR A 35 12.03 -1.22 -14.10
C TYR A 35 12.28 -0.35 -12.87
N ARG A 36 11.20 0.02 -12.21
CA ARG A 36 11.18 0.73 -10.92
C ARG A 36 10.90 -0.27 -9.81
N LYS A 37 11.35 0.07 -8.61
CA LYS A 37 10.91 -0.65 -7.41
C LYS A 37 9.45 -0.30 -7.13
N TRP A 38 8.75 -1.22 -6.48
CA TRP A 38 7.44 -0.99 -5.92
C TRP A 38 7.35 -1.52 -4.49
N GLY A 39 6.36 -1.08 -3.75
CA GLY A 39 6.16 -1.44 -2.35
C GLY A 39 6.04 -0.21 -1.46
N PHE A 40 6.41 -0.34 -0.19
CA PHE A 40 6.04 0.63 0.83
C PHE A 40 7.24 1.22 1.55
N THR A 41 7.14 2.51 1.89
CA THR A 41 8.02 3.12 2.89
C THR A 41 7.44 2.83 4.27
N ILE A 42 8.26 2.30 5.18
CA ILE A 42 7.85 1.94 6.54
C ILE A 42 8.66 2.72 7.58
N TYR A 43 7.96 3.36 8.51
CA TYR A 43 8.55 4.17 9.56
C TYR A 43 8.44 3.47 10.91
N ARG A 44 9.56 3.38 11.62
CA ARG A 44 9.59 2.97 13.03
C ARG A 44 9.55 4.20 13.92
N THR A 45 8.64 4.24 14.88
CA THR A 45 8.53 5.39 15.81
C THR A 45 8.66 5.01 17.29
N TYR A 46 8.90 3.72 17.58
CA TYR A 46 9.14 3.25 18.94
C TYR A 46 10.49 2.52 19.05
N TYR A 47 11.26 2.89 20.08
CA TYR A 47 12.62 2.42 20.28
C TYR A 47 12.84 1.97 21.73
N SER A 48 13.04 0.67 21.89
CA SER A 48 13.45 -0.01 23.11
C SER A 48 14.42 -1.14 22.77
N LYS A 49 15.17 -1.62 23.75
CA LYS A 49 16.16 -2.70 23.56
C LYS A 49 15.53 -3.99 23.00
N GLU A 50 14.29 -4.29 23.37
CA GLU A 50 13.55 -5.48 22.92
C GLU A 50 12.88 -5.25 21.55
N SER A 51 12.48 -4.01 21.26
CA SER A 51 11.79 -3.68 20.01
C SER A 51 12.66 -3.80 18.74
N ASP A 52 13.99 -3.88 18.87
CA ASP A 52 14.88 -4.08 17.72
C ASP A 52 14.67 -5.45 17.06
N GLU A 53 14.49 -6.51 17.86
CA GLU A 53 14.23 -7.84 17.34
C GLU A 53 12.85 -7.90 16.67
N HIS A 54 11.83 -7.31 17.31
CA HIS A 54 10.48 -7.23 16.76
C HIS A 54 10.41 -6.40 15.48
N TRP A 55 11.20 -5.33 15.37
CA TRP A 55 11.34 -4.56 14.13
C TRP A 55 11.90 -5.41 12.99
N GLN A 56 12.96 -6.18 13.23
CA GLN A 56 13.53 -7.07 12.22
C GLN A 56 12.55 -8.20 11.84
N SER A 57 11.83 -8.77 12.82
CA SER A 57 10.77 -9.75 12.56
C SER A 57 9.65 -9.18 11.70
N LEU A 58 9.21 -7.95 11.96
CA LEU A 58 8.19 -7.26 11.16
C LEU A 58 8.66 -7.06 9.71
N LEU A 59 9.87 -6.52 9.51
CA LEU A 59 10.44 -6.31 8.18
C LEU A 59 10.61 -7.63 7.41
N TYR A 60 11.04 -8.69 8.08
CA TYR A 60 11.13 -10.02 7.51
C TYR A 60 9.75 -10.51 7.06
N SER A 61 8.76 -10.46 7.94
CA SER A 61 7.40 -10.93 7.65
C SER A 61 6.77 -10.16 6.50
N LEU A 62 6.80 -8.83 6.50
CA LEU A 62 6.27 -8.03 5.40
C LEU A 62 6.90 -8.42 4.05
N ARG A 63 8.23 -8.59 3.99
CA ARG A 63 8.92 -9.01 2.75
C ARG A 63 8.57 -10.41 2.32
N HIS A 64 8.58 -11.34 3.27
CA HIS A 64 8.38 -12.75 2.98
C HIS A 64 6.94 -13.02 2.56
N GLN A 65 5.99 -12.50 3.32
CA GLN A 65 4.56 -12.71 3.10
C GLN A 65 4.08 -12.03 1.82
N THR A 66 4.53 -10.80 1.52
CA THR A 66 4.17 -10.15 0.25
C THR A 66 4.63 -10.96 -0.97
N LYS A 67 5.79 -11.63 -0.88
CA LYS A 67 6.26 -12.52 -1.96
C LYS A 67 5.43 -13.78 -2.08
N LEU A 68 5.03 -14.38 -0.95
CA LEU A 68 4.15 -15.55 -0.93
C LEU A 68 2.75 -15.24 -1.45
N ALA A 69 2.24 -14.01 -1.28
CA ALA A 69 0.95 -13.56 -1.78
C ALA A 69 0.77 -13.80 -3.28
N PHE A 70 1.86 -13.70 -4.05
CA PHE A 70 1.84 -13.95 -5.48
C PHE A 70 1.61 -15.43 -5.86
N ASN A 71 1.67 -16.36 -4.91
CA ASN A 71 1.32 -17.76 -5.15
C ASN A 71 -0.18 -17.94 -5.38
N ALA A 72 -1.02 -16.99 -4.96
CA ALA A 72 -2.44 -16.98 -5.30
C ALA A 72 -2.70 -16.96 -6.82
N TYR A 73 -1.69 -16.53 -7.59
CA TYR A 73 -1.75 -16.35 -9.05
C TYR A 73 -0.85 -17.34 -9.80
N GLU A 74 -0.37 -18.41 -9.16
CA GLU A 74 0.58 -19.34 -9.77
C GLU A 74 -0.03 -20.15 -10.93
N ASP A 75 -1.29 -20.56 -10.78
CA ASP A 75 -2.02 -21.37 -11.76
C ASP A 75 -2.85 -20.52 -12.76
N ASP A 76 -2.69 -19.20 -12.74
CA ASP A 76 -3.44 -18.28 -13.59
C ASP A 76 -2.76 -18.13 -14.97
N GLU A 77 -3.34 -18.76 -16.00
CA GLU A 77 -2.82 -18.73 -17.38
C GLU A 77 -2.80 -17.32 -18.01
N GLU A 78 -3.54 -16.35 -17.47
CA GLU A 78 -3.54 -14.96 -17.95
C GLU A 78 -2.34 -14.15 -17.42
N ILE A 79 -1.61 -14.68 -16.45
CA ILE A 79 -0.45 -14.04 -15.84
C ILE A 79 0.82 -14.68 -16.36
N ASP A 80 1.66 -13.87 -16.99
CA ASP A 80 2.98 -14.29 -17.43
C ASP A 80 3.88 -14.59 -16.22
N GLU A 81 4.43 -15.81 -16.15
CA GLU A 81 5.24 -16.27 -15.03
C GLU A 81 6.48 -15.40 -14.82
N ASP A 82 7.10 -14.91 -15.91
CA ASP A 82 8.27 -14.04 -15.82
C ASP A 82 7.89 -12.68 -15.24
N ASP A 83 6.75 -12.11 -15.65
CA ASP A 83 6.22 -10.85 -15.10
C ASP A 83 5.86 -10.99 -13.61
N ARG A 84 5.22 -12.10 -13.20
CA ARG A 84 4.94 -12.42 -11.78
C ARG A 84 6.22 -12.47 -10.95
N ARG A 85 7.21 -13.25 -11.40
CA ARG A 85 8.51 -13.36 -10.74
C ARG A 85 9.23 -12.01 -10.70
N LYS A 86 9.10 -11.21 -11.76
CA LYS A 86 9.69 -9.88 -11.82
C LYS A 86 9.09 -8.93 -10.79
N LEU A 87 7.77 -8.95 -10.60
CA LEU A 87 7.12 -8.18 -9.55
C LEU A 87 7.61 -8.59 -8.16
N GLN A 88 7.74 -9.90 -7.88
CA GLN A 88 8.29 -10.37 -6.61
C GLN A 88 9.73 -9.86 -6.36
N GLU A 89 10.58 -9.82 -7.39
CA GLU A 89 11.95 -9.30 -7.31
C GLU A 89 12.01 -7.79 -7.09
N LEU A 90 11.10 -7.03 -7.71
CA LEU A 90 11.04 -5.57 -7.63
C LEU A 90 10.42 -5.05 -6.33
N PHE A 91 9.77 -5.93 -5.55
CA PHE A 91 9.20 -5.56 -4.27
C PHE A 91 10.29 -5.05 -3.31
N HIS A 92 10.02 -3.87 -2.73
CA HIS A 92 10.93 -3.18 -1.84
C HIS A 92 10.19 -2.60 -0.65
N LEU A 93 10.83 -2.70 0.52
CA LEU A 93 10.45 -1.94 1.71
C LEU A 93 11.56 -0.94 2.02
N ASP A 94 11.25 0.35 1.89
CA ASP A 94 12.14 1.43 2.30
C ASP A 94 11.95 1.68 3.81
N SER A 95 12.83 1.11 4.62
CA SER A 95 12.75 1.19 6.09
C SER A 95 13.40 2.48 6.60
N ARG A 96 12.66 3.26 7.40
CA ARG A 96 13.10 4.48 8.06
C ARG A 96 13.01 4.31 9.58
N ASP A 97 14.17 4.29 10.24
CA ASP A 97 14.29 3.95 11.65
C ASP A 97 15.32 4.83 12.39
N ASP A 98 15.43 6.11 12.00
CA ASP A 98 16.26 7.09 12.71
C ASP A 98 15.52 7.61 13.96
N PRO A 99 15.92 7.21 15.18
CA PRO A 99 15.25 7.62 16.41
C PRO A 99 15.35 9.12 16.67
N SER A 100 16.35 9.82 16.10
CA SER A 100 16.55 11.24 16.36
C SER A 100 15.44 12.14 15.82
N VAL A 101 14.69 11.64 14.83
CA VAL A 101 13.59 12.37 14.18
C VAL A 101 12.25 11.65 14.23
N LEU A 102 12.24 10.33 14.50
CA LEU A 102 11.03 9.50 14.47
C LEU A 102 10.53 9.04 15.83
N ASP A 103 11.35 9.08 16.88
CA ASP A 103 10.96 8.55 18.20
C ASP A 103 9.74 9.28 18.78
N GLY A 104 8.75 8.51 19.21
CA GLY A 104 7.51 9.00 19.82
C GLY A 104 6.52 9.64 18.84
N LEU A 105 6.75 9.60 17.53
CA LEU A 105 5.77 10.10 16.57
C LEU A 105 4.53 9.19 16.53
N ASP A 106 3.37 9.79 16.79
CA ASP A 106 2.06 9.18 16.50
C ASP A 106 1.70 9.32 15.01
N VAL A 107 0.54 8.80 14.60
CA VAL A 107 0.07 8.87 13.21
C VAL A 107 0.03 10.31 12.68
N ARG A 108 -0.39 11.28 13.50
CA ARG A 108 -0.49 12.69 13.10
C ARG A 108 0.89 13.32 12.93
N GLY A 109 1.79 13.06 13.87
CA GLY A 109 3.19 13.46 13.84
C GLY A 109 3.92 12.88 12.62
N LEU A 110 3.69 11.60 12.31
CA LEU A 110 4.24 10.95 11.12
C LEU A 110 3.76 11.64 9.84
N ARG A 111 2.45 11.91 9.70
CA ARG A 111 1.93 12.62 8.51
C ARG A 111 2.58 13.97 8.34
N ALA A 112 2.69 14.75 9.42
CA ALA A 112 3.32 16.06 9.38
C ALA A 112 4.80 15.95 8.97
N PHE A 113 5.53 14.97 9.49
CA PHE A 113 6.91 14.66 9.13
C PHE A 113 7.04 14.31 7.63
N CYS A 114 6.27 13.33 7.15
CA CYS A 114 6.29 12.91 5.75
C CYS A 114 5.91 14.04 4.79
N ASN A 115 4.89 14.84 5.10
CA ASN A 115 4.49 15.99 4.28
C ASN A 115 5.59 17.06 4.23
N ALA A 116 6.32 17.29 5.32
CA ALA A 116 7.47 18.19 5.33
C ALA A 116 8.63 17.65 4.48
N GLU A 117 8.91 16.35 4.51
CA GLU A 117 9.93 15.71 3.67
C GLU A 117 9.53 15.77 2.18
N LEU A 118 8.28 15.44 1.84
CA LEU A 118 7.75 15.54 0.48
C LEU A 118 7.83 16.97 -0.07
N PHE A 119 7.61 17.98 0.78
CA PHE A 119 7.75 19.38 0.39
C PHE A 119 9.21 19.72 0.03
N LYS A 120 10.20 19.18 0.76
CA LYS A 120 11.63 19.36 0.44
C LYS A 120 12.01 18.66 -0.87
N GLU A 121 11.39 17.52 -1.16
CA GLU A 121 11.59 16.76 -2.39
C GLU A 121 10.83 17.36 -3.60
N THR A 122 10.17 18.50 -3.47
CA THR A 122 9.41 19.14 -4.55
C THR A 122 10.12 20.39 -5.05
N LYS A 123 10.33 20.49 -6.37
CA LYS A 123 10.81 21.72 -7.03
C LYS A 123 9.70 22.36 -7.86
N VAL A 124 9.66 23.68 -7.87
CA VAL A 124 8.79 24.44 -8.78
C VAL A 124 9.58 24.72 -10.05
N ILE A 125 9.09 24.20 -11.18
CA ILE A 125 9.62 24.46 -12.50
C ILE A 125 8.68 25.45 -13.19
N GLU A 126 9.22 26.55 -13.70
CA GLU A 126 8.47 27.52 -14.49
C GLU A 126 8.61 27.17 -15.98
N ARG A 127 7.47 26.94 -16.65
CA ARG A 127 7.42 26.69 -18.10
C ARG A 127 6.47 27.70 -18.73
N GLY A 128 7.03 28.82 -19.19
CA GLY A 128 6.24 29.97 -19.64
C GLY A 128 5.47 30.58 -18.47
N THR A 129 4.14 30.65 -18.56
CA THR A 129 3.25 31.12 -17.47
C THR A 129 2.85 30.03 -16.48
N ILE A 130 3.18 28.76 -16.74
CA ILE A 130 2.77 27.62 -15.91
C ILE A 130 3.84 27.33 -14.87
N LYS A 131 3.46 27.30 -13.59
CA LYS A 131 4.29 26.83 -12.48
C LYS A 131 3.92 25.38 -12.16
N LEU A 132 4.83 24.44 -12.43
CA LEU A 132 4.65 23.02 -12.16
C LEU A 132 5.44 22.64 -10.91
N ARG A 133 4.78 22.05 -9.91
CA ARG A 133 5.48 21.35 -8.82
C ARG A 133 5.85 19.95 -9.32
N VAL A 134 7.13 19.62 -9.26
CA VAL A 134 7.67 18.35 -9.70
C VAL A 134 8.45 17.73 -8.55
N ARG A 135 8.10 16.48 -8.19
CA ARG A 135 8.86 15.68 -7.22
C ARG A 135 10.22 15.32 -7.83
N THR A 136 11.29 15.49 -7.07
CA THR A 136 12.68 15.26 -7.54
C THR A 136 13.24 13.89 -7.17
N ARG A 137 12.41 13.02 -6.58
CA ARG A 137 12.81 11.66 -6.22
C ARG A 137 13.35 10.89 -7.44
N PRO A 138 14.47 10.15 -7.30
CA PRO A 138 15.01 9.32 -8.39
C PRO A 138 13.96 8.37 -8.96
N SER A 139 14.06 8.09 -10.27
CA SER A 139 13.06 7.27 -11.00
C SER A 139 12.82 5.90 -10.36
N GLU A 140 13.84 5.31 -9.73
CA GLU A 140 13.73 4.00 -9.07
C GLU A 140 12.70 4.00 -7.93
N GLY A 141 12.61 5.10 -7.18
CA GLY A 141 11.69 5.25 -6.04
C GLY A 141 10.34 5.90 -6.40
N GLN A 142 10.10 6.20 -7.68
CA GLN A 142 8.82 6.75 -8.16
C GLN A 142 7.72 5.69 -8.28
N GLY A 143 8.05 4.41 -8.09
CA GLY A 143 7.08 3.33 -8.01
C GLY A 143 6.69 2.94 -6.58
N MET A 144 7.12 3.68 -5.56
CA MET A 144 6.78 3.39 -4.15
C MET A 144 5.41 3.97 -3.78
N ALA A 145 4.70 3.35 -2.83
CA ALA A 145 3.33 3.73 -2.43
C ALA A 145 3.21 5.17 -1.91
N ASP A 146 4.24 5.69 -1.26
CA ASP A 146 4.28 7.07 -0.77
C ASP A 146 4.39 8.07 -1.94
N TYR A 147 4.92 7.63 -3.07
CA TYR A 147 5.00 8.42 -4.28
C TYR A 147 3.73 8.32 -5.14
N VAL A 148 3.21 7.10 -5.31
CA VAL A 148 2.12 6.79 -6.25
C VAL A 148 0.75 7.04 -5.63
N PHE A 149 0.56 6.66 -4.36
CA PHE A 149 -0.73 6.67 -3.68
C PHE A 149 -0.78 7.60 -2.47
N ASP A 150 0.37 8.17 -2.07
CA ASP A 150 0.54 8.92 -0.82
C ASP A 150 0.24 8.07 0.42
N PHE A 151 0.70 6.80 0.41
CA PHE A 151 0.58 5.84 1.51
C PHE A 151 1.93 5.43 2.09
N VAL A 152 1.96 5.29 3.43
CA VAL A 152 3.13 4.78 4.17
C VAL A 152 2.68 3.72 5.19
N LEU A 153 3.66 2.96 5.69
CA LEU A 153 3.47 2.04 6.80
C LEU A 153 4.08 2.62 8.08
N LEU A 154 3.48 2.32 9.22
CA LEU A 154 3.92 2.75 10.54
C LEU A 154 4.03 1.54 11.47
N ALA A 155 5.19 1.46 12.15
CA ALA A 155 5.47 0.57 13.27
C ALA A 155 5.72 1.42 14.53
N ASP A 156 4.63 1.68 15.25
CA ASP A 156 4.65 2.34 16.56
C ASP A 156 4.75 1.30 17.70
N GLU A 157 4.61 1.76 18.94
CA GLU A 157 4.70 0.91 20.12
C GLU A 157 3.67 -0.24 20.10
N ALA A 158 2.44 0.05 19.67
CA ALA A 158 1.36 -0.94 19.61
C ALA A 158 1.71 -2.04 18.60
N VAL A 159 2.16 -1.66 17.40
CA VAL A 159 2.59 -2.59 16.36
C VAL A 159 3.73 -3.48 16.83
N LEU A 160 4.77 -2.92 17.46
CA LEU A 160 5.91 -3.75 17.90
C LEU A 160 5.54 -4.69 19.07
N LYS A 161 4.59 -4.29 19.92
CA LYS A 161 3.99 -5.18 20.95
C LYS A 161 3.09 -6.27 20.35
N ASP A 162 2.43 -6.00 19.23
CA ASP A 162 1.69 -7.05 18.49
C ASP A 162 2.66 -8.13 18.01
N ILE A 163 3.79 -7.71 17.42
CA ILE A 163 4.83 -8.63 16.94
C ILE A 163 5.43 -9.45 18.09
N GLU A 164 5.66 -8.84 19.25
CA GLU A 164 6.06 -9.54 20.47
C GLU A 164 5.08 -10.66 20.85
N ARG A 165 3.76 -10.41 20.71
CA ARG A 165 2.70 -11.39 20.94
C ARG A 165 2.55 -12.42 19.80
N GLY A 166 3.31 -12.29 18.72
CA GLY A 166 3.19 -13.12 17.53
C GLY A 166 2.06 -12.71 16.58
N GLU A 167 1.53 -11.50 16.75
CA GLU A 167 0.52 -10.89 15.87
C GLU A 167 1.23 -10.02 14.82
N PHE A 168 1.25 -10.51 13.59
CA PHE A 168 1.92 -9.83 12.48
C PHE A 168 1.02 -8.81 11.80
N ILE A 169 0.96 -7.62 12.39
CA ILE A 169 0.15 -6.48 11.97
C ILE A 169 1.05 -5.25 11.77
N VAL A 170 0.66 -4.36 10.86
CA VAL A 170 1.26 -3.04 10.67
C VAL A 170 0.17 -1.99 10.49
N LYS A 171 0.45 -0.70 10.76
CA LYS A 171 -0.48 0.38 10.42
C LYS A 171 -0.20 0.90 9.01
N ALA A 172 -1.21 0.93 8.15
CA ALA A 172 -1.15 1.68 6.90
C ALA A 172 -1.76 3.06 7.08
N VAL A 173 -1.09 4.09 6.57
CA VAL A 173 -1.41 5.49 6.81
C VAL A 173 -1.47 6.24 5.49
N SER A 174 -2.60 6.89 5.21
CA SER A 174 -2.73 7.88 4.14
C SER A 174 -2.11 9.21 4.59
N LEU A 175 -1.30 9.81 3.71
CA LEU A 175 -0.68 11.12 3.92
C LEU A 175 -1.59 12.29 3.50
N LEU A 176 -2.56 12.03 2.62
CA LEU A 176 -3.50 13.02 2.08
C LEU A 176 -4.80 13.16 2.89
N TRP A 177 -4.98 12.37 3.94
CA TRP A 177 -6.19 12.43 4.76
C TRP A 177 -6.46 13.84 5.29
N ASP A 178 -7.66 14.33 5.00
CA ASP A 178 -8.11 15.72 5.16
C ASP A 178 -9.02 15.94 6.39
N ASN A 179 -9.23 14.91 7.21
CA ASN A 179 -10.18 14.85 8.32
C ASN A 179 -11.66 14.70 7.92
N ASP A 180 -11.99 14.43 6.66
CA ASP A 180 -13.39 14.34 6.23
C ASP A 180 -14.00 12.95 6.45
N LEU A 181 -13.29 11.88 6.06
CA LEU A 181 -13.79 10.50 6.14
C LEU A 181 -12.83 9.56 6.88
N GLY A 182 -13.35 8.82 7.86
CA GLY A 182 -12.58 7.88 8.67
C GLY A 182 -11.46 8.59 9.45
N TRP A 183 -10.33 7.91 9.60
CA TRP A 183 -9.15 8.46 10.31
C TRP A 183 -7.88 8.45 9.45
N GLY A 184 -7.99 8.00 8.21
CA GLY A 184 -6.90 7.93 7.23
C GLY A 184 -5.79 6.92 7.59
N TRP A 185 -6.05 6.01 8.51
CA TRP A 185 -5.13 4.92 8.84
C TRP A 185 -5.90 3.69 9.29
N MET A 186 -5.29 2.51 9.15
CA MET A 186 -5.86 1.23 9.55
C MET A 186 -4.78 0.22 9.90
N ARG A 187 -5.07 -0.72 10.81
CA ARG A 187 -4.22 -1.89 11.08
C ARG A 187 -4.46 -2.94 10.02
N ILE A 188 -3.39 -3.42 9.39
CA ILE A 188 -3.42 -4.37 8.29
C ILE A 188 -2.49 -5.53 8.62
N PRO A 189 -2.92 -6.79 8.43
CA PRO A 189 -2.02 -7.90 8.62
C PRO A 189 -0.92 -7.92 7.56
N THR A 190 0.29 -8.35 7.92
CA THR A 190 1.44 -8.26 7.02
C THR A 190 1.29 -9.10 5.74
N GLY A 191 0.37 -10.07 5.73
CA GLY A 191 0.05 -10.90 4.57
C GLY A 191 -0.81 -10.20 3.51
N TYR A 192 -1.39 -9.06 3.82
CA TYR A 192 -2.34 -8.34 2.95
C TYR A 192 -1.71 -7.13 2.25
N LEU A 193 -0.38 -6.99 2.23
CA LEU A 193 0.26 -5.86 1.54
C LEU A 193 0.03 -5.86 0.02
N LEU A 194 -0.04 -7.04 -0.62
CA LEU A 194 -0.37 -7.13 -2.04
C LEU A 194 -1.83 -6.73 -2.28
N ASP A 195 -2.75 -7.19 -1.43
CA ASP A 195 -4.17 -6.78 -1.48
C ASP A 195 -4.32 -5.27 -1.27
N LEU A 196 -3.59 -4.68 -0.31
CA LEU A 196 -3.57 -3.23 -0.11
C LEU A 196 -3.10 -2.51 -1.37
N TRP A 197 -2.02 -2.99 -2.00
CA TRP A 197 -1.51 -2.39 -3.23
C TRP A 197 -2.56 -2.40 -4.35
N ILE A 198 -3.18 -3.56 -4.59
CA ILE A 198 -4.24 -3.72 -5.61
C ILE A 198 -5.43 -2.83 -5.27
N PHE A 199 -5.80 -2.76 -3.99
CA PHE A 199 -6.89 -1.91 -3.52
C PHE A 199 -6.60 -0.41 -3.75
N LEU A 200 -5.36 0.04 -3.54
CA LEU A 200 -4.98 1.42 -3.84
C LEU A 200 -4.99 1.71 -5.35
N MET A 201 -4.65 0.73 -6.19
CA MET A 201 -4.76 0.86 -7.64
C MET A 201 -6.21 0.99 -8.13
N LEU A 202 -7.14 0.30 -7.47
CA LEU A 202 -8.58 0.37 -7.76
C LEU A 202 -9.21 1.73 -7.47
N HIS A 203 -8.56 2.53 -6.62
CA HIS A 203 -9.06 3.80 -6.09
C HIS A 203 -8.00 4.91 -6.25
N ASP A 204 -7.26 4.87 -7.35
CA ASP A 204 -6.12 5.76 -7.62
C ASP A 204 -6.52 7.25 -7.72
N ASP A 205 -7.81 7.53 -7.90
CA ASP A 205 -8.38 8.88 -7.95
C ASP A 205 -8.67 9.49 -6.57
N ARG A 206 -8.90 8.66 -5.53
CA ARG A 206 -9.25 9.07 -4.16
C ARG A 206 -8.68 8.13 -3.09
N THR A 207 -7.37 7.91 -3.13
CA THR A 207 -6.68 6.97 -2.23
C THR A 207 -6.85 7.32 -0.75
N GLU A 208 -7.09 8.60 -0.42
CA GLU A 208 -7.35 9.08 0.94
C GLU A 208 -8.57 8.43 1.62
N TYR A 209 -9.47 7.81 0.84
CA TYR A 209 -10.67 7.15 1.35
C TYR A 209 -10.57 5.62 1.41
N CYS A 210 -9.45 5.04 0.99
CA CYS A 210 -9.27 3.59 0.90
C CYS A 210 -9.31 2.84 2.25
N LEU A 211 -9.14 3.53 3.38
CA LEU A 211 -9.12 2.92 4.71
C LEU A 211 -10.24 3.48 5.60
N TYR A 212 -11.41 3.68 5.01
CA TYR A 212 -12.56 4.25 5.70
C TYR A 212 -13.19 3.26 6.69
N ILE A 213 -13.31 3.70 7.95
CA ILE A 213 -14.10 3.03 8.99
C ILE A 213 -14.99 4.05 9.68
N ARG A 214 -16.24 3.68 9.90
CA ARG A 214 -17.18 4.43 10.76
C ARG A 214 -16.88 4.13 12.23
N GLY A 215 -16.82 5.19 13.04
CA GLY A 215 -16.66 5.07 14.49
C GLY A 215 -15.52 5.93 15.02
N PRO A 216 -15.29 5.92 16.35
CA PRO A 216 -14.22 6.68 16.98
C PRO A 216 -12.82 6.12 16.65
N GLU A 217 -11.81 6.99 16.56
CA GLU A 217 -10.43 6.63 16.19
C GLU A 217 -9.85 5.50 17.05
N LYS A 218 -10.14 5.53 18.36
CA LYS A 218 -9.68 4.52 19.32
C LYS A 218 -10.08 3.09 18.92
N ASP A 219 -11.18 2.94 18.20
CA ASP A 219 -11.66 1.63 17.80
C ASP A 219 -10.72 1.02 16.75
N LEU A 220 -9.95 1.82 15.99
CA LEU A 220 -8.96 1.31 15.03
C LEU A 220 -7.83 0.53 15.69
N GLU A 221 -7.56 0.76 16.98
CA GLU A 221 -6.62 -0.07 17.73
C GLU A 221 -7.15 -1.49 17.93
N ASP A 222 -8.46 -1.71 17.80
CA ASP A 222 -9.10 -3.02 17.94
C ASP A 222 -9.71 -3.53 16.62
N HIS A 223 -9.53 -2.83 15.50
CA HIS A 223 -10.00 -3.28 14.19
C HIS A 223 -8.83 -3.60 13.28
N ILE A 224 -8.93 -4.71 12.57
CA ILE A 224 -7.93 -5.18 11.61
C ILE A 224 -8.61 -5.28 10.25
N TRP A 225 -7.96 -4.76 9.22
CA TRP A 225 -8.47 -4.76 7.86
C TRP A 225 -8.54 -6.20 7.36
N PHE A 226 -9.72 -6.62 6.92
CA PHE A 226 -10.00 -7.97 6.45
C PHE A 226 -9.86 -8.12 4.93
N ALA A 227 -9.18 -7.16 4.29
CA ALA A 227 -9.20 -6.91 2.85
C ALA A 227 -10.61 -6.61 2.31
N ALA A 228 -10.71 -6.12 1.08
CA ALA A 228 -12.01 -5.94 0.44
C ALA A 228 -12.55 -7.30 -0.06
N THR A 229 -13.86 -7.52 0.06
CA THR A 229 -14.56 -8.76 -0.32
C THR A 229 -14.47 -9.11 -1.81
N GLY A 230 -14.01 -8.18 -2.65
CA GLY A 230 -13.76 -8.39 -4.08
C GLY A 230 -12.31 -8.72 -4.44
N LEU A 231 -11.41 -8.85 -3.47
CA LEU A 231 -10.01 -9.19 -3.70
C LEU A 231 -9.78 -10.70 -3.51
N ASP A 232 -8.70 -11.22 -4.10
CA ASP A 232 -8.39 -12.67 -4.15
C ASP A 232 -7.99 -13.26 -2.78
N HIS A 233 -8.12 -12.50 -1.68
CA HIS A 233 -7.71 -12.87 -0.33
C HIS A 233 -6.26 -13.40 -0.29
N THR A 234 -5.32 -12.66 -0.90
CA THR A 234 -3.92 -13.12 -1.03
C THR A 234 -3.22 -13.31 0.32
N GLY A 235 -3.80 -12.78 1.40
CA GLY A 235 -3.46 -13.11 2.77
C GLY A 235 -3.46 -14.62 3.05
N GLY A 236 -4.40 -15.40 2.49
CA GLY A 236 -4.47 -16.86 2.72
C GLY A 236 -3.25 -17.64 2.23
N CYS A 237 -2.58 -17.16 1.17
CA CYS A 237 -1.32 -17.72 0.67
C CYS A 237 -0.09 -17.24 1.46
N SER A 238 -0.24 -16.13 2.16
CA SER A 238 0.83 -15.39 2.83
C SER A 238 0.87 -15.64 4.34
N GLU A 239 -0.24 -16.10 4.91
CA GLU A 239 -0.41 -16.41 6.32
C GLU A 239 0.03 -17.85 6.60
N ILE A 240 0.80 -18.04 7.68
CA ILE A 240 1.35 -19.34 8.08
C ILE A 240 0.24 -20.30 8.60
N ARG A 241 -0.99 -19.83 8.76
CA ARG A 241 -2.11 -20.57 9.36
C ARG A 241 -3.40 -20.27 8.59
N HIS A 242 -4.39 -21.15 8.70
CA HIS A 242 -5.67 -21.05 7.98
C HIS A 242 -6.89 -20.59 8.83
N TRP A 243 -6.70 -20.18 10.10
CA TRP A 243 -7.78 -19.88 11.07
C TRP A 243 -7.45 -18.69 12.00
N ARG A 244 -8.49 -17.96 12.47
CA ARG A 244 -8.48 -16.73 13.32
C ARG A 244 -7.09 -16.30 13.78
N HIS A 245 -6.56 -15.24 13.17
CA HIS A 245 -5.14 -14.89 13.24
C HIS A 245 -4.79 -13.88 14.32
N TYR A 246 -5.73 -13.03 14.74
CA TYR A 246 -5.43 -11.93 15.64
C TYR A 246 -6.48 -11.83 16.74
N SER A 247 -6.02 -11.57 17.96
CA SER A 247 -6.88 -11.50 19.15
C SER A 247 -7.94 -10.40 19.07
N THR A 248 -7.68 -9.35 18.29
CA THR A 248 -8.60 -8.23 18.03
C THR A 248 -9.34 -8.34 16.70
N GLN A 249 -9.18 -9.42 15.93
CA GLN A 249 -9.93 -9.61 14.69
C GLN A 249 -11.41 -9.86 15.01
N LYS A 250 -12.26 -8.84 14.86
CA LYS A 250 -13.71 -8.97 14.98
C LYS A 250 -14.26 -9.74 13.77
N GLU A 251 -15.10 -10.74 14.01
CA GLU A 251 -15.92 -11.36 12.97
C GLU A 251 -16.89 -10.32 12.42
N ASP A 252 -17.19 -10.37 11.12
CA ASP A 252 -18.17 -9.49 10.48
C ASP A 252 -19.44 -9.36 11.34
N ALA A 253 -19.66 -8.16 11.86
CA ALA A 253 -21.02 -7.70 12.06
C ALA A 253 -21.50 -7.21 10.69
N HIS A 254 -21.92 -8.12 9.81
CA HIS A 254 -22.85 -7.69 8.77
C HIS A 254 -24.08 -7.10 9.45
N GLY A 255 -24.22 -5.78 9.37
CA GLY A 255 -25.45 -5.10 9.74
C GLY A 255 -25.27 -3.65 10.17
N GLN A 256 -25.14 -2.74 9.19
CA GLN A 256 -26.10 -1.64 8.96
C GLN A 256 -25.60 -0.69 7.86
N TYR A 257 -25.63 -1.18 6.62
CA TYR A 257 -26.16 -0.37 5.53
C TYR A 257 -27.41 -1.10 5.04
N PRO A 258 -28.58 -0.45 4.93
CA PRO A 258 -29.73 -1.09 4.29
C PRO A 258 -29.33 -1.41 2.83
N PRO A 259 -29.73 -2.57 2.29
CA PRO A 259 -29.42 -3.00 0.92
C PRO A 259 -29.73 -1.92 -0.13
N ASP A 260 -30.73 -1.10 0.16
CA ASP A 260 -31.33 -0.13 -0.75
C ASP A 260 -30.44 1.09 -1.05
N GLU A 261 -29.37 1.37 -0.28
CA GLU A 261 -28.49 2.53 -0.51
C GLU A 261 -27.26 2.21 -1.38
N PHE A 262 -26.75 0.97 -1.33
CA PHE A 262 -25.58 0.58 -2.13
C PHE A 262 -25.97 0.27 -3.57
N ASP A 263 -27.13 -0.37 -3.77
CA ASP A 263 -27.71 -0.59 -5.09
C ASP A 263 -28.10 0.75 -5.75
N ALA A 264 -28.56 1.74 -4.98
CA ALA A 264 -28.88 3.08 -5.48
C ALA A 264 -27.61 3.88 -5.89
N LEU A 265 -26.50 3.74 -5.16
CA LEU A 265 -25.23 4.40 -5.51
C LEU A 265 -24.54 3.75 -6.72
N ILE A 266 -24.71 2.43 -6.88
CA ILE A 266 -24.25 1.70 -8.06
C ILE A 266 -25.12 2.05 -9.28
N GLU A 267 -26.46 2.07 -9.15
CA GLU A 267 -27.36 2.53 -10.21
C GLU A 267 -27.13 4.00 -10.60
N GLU A 268 -26.85 4.89 -9.64
CA GLU A 268 -26.58 6.31 -9.90
C GLU A 268 -25.23 6.50 -10.62
N ALA A 269 -24.20 5.71 -10.27
CA ALA A 269 -22.92 5.69 -10.98
C ALA A 269 -23.03 5.12 -12.40
N GLU A 270 -23.86 4.09 -12.60
CA GLU A 270 -24.13 3.50 -13.92
C GLU A 270 -24.99 4.42 -14.81
N MET A 271 -25.98 5.13 -14.23
CA MET A 271 -26.82 6.12 -14.92
C MET A 271 -26.02 7.38 -15.32
N LEU A 272 -25.07 7.82 -14.52
CA LEU A 272 -24.19 8.95 -14.86
C LEU A 272 -23.18 8.58 -15.97
N SER A 273 -22.75 7.32 -16.04
CA SER A 273 -21.87 6.83 -17.10
C SER A 273 -22.56 6.70 -18.47
N SER A 274 -23.88 6.49 -18.48
CA SER A 274 -24.68 6.26 -19.70
C SER A 274 -25.27 7.55 -20.30
N SER A 275 -25.24 8.69 -19.60
CA SER A 275 -25.77 9.96 -20.11
C SER A 275 -24.77 10.83 -20.91
N THR A 276 -23.55 10.32 -21.18
CA THR A 276 -22.51 11.06 -21.94
C THR A 276 -22.21 10.44 -23.31
N GLN A 277 -23.24 9.95 -24.02
CA GLN A 277 -23.18 9.64 -25.46
C GLN A 277 -24.21 10.45 -26.24
#